data_AF-F9XFK2-F1
#
_entry.id   AF-F9XFK2-F1
#
_cell.length_a   1.000
_cell.length_b   1.000
_cell.length_c   1.000
_cell.angle_alpha   90.00
_cell.angle_beta   90.00
_cell.angle_gamma   90.00
#
_symmetry.space_group_name_H-M   'P 1'
#
loop_
_entity.id
_entity.type
_entity.pdbx_description
1 polymer ?
#
loop_
_entity_poly.entity_id
_entity_poly.type
_entity_poly.pdbx_seq_one_letter_code
_entity_poly.pdbx_strand_id
1 'polypeptide(L)'
;GYPVEIQVNHLLHCLNLLRQGQWYNIDYYRKHGVSFGPSQWNAVENHTIIEAHSAHCVEQLRQYVMCDTDIRVVPYGDLDPNEDGPQPIFGQQKQCRNFDSYWRWFQKNQ
;
A
#
# COMPACT_ATOMS: atom_id res chain seq x y z
N GLY A 1 -15.85 24.34 5.31
CA GLY A 1 -16.09 22.89 5.16
C GLY A 1 -14.87 22.14 5.66
N TYR A 2 -14.98 20.82 5.83
CA TYR A 2 -13.85 19.96 6.20
C TYR A 2 -13.44 19.15 4.96
N PRO A 3 -12.19 19.26 4.47
CA PRO A 3 -11.74 18.43 3.36
C PRO A 3 -11.73 16.96 3.81
N VAL A 4 -12.27 16.08 2.98
CA VAL A 4 -12.36 14.63 3.26
C VAL A 4 -12.02 13.84 2.00
N GLU A 5 -11.43 12.66 2.20
CA GLU A 5 -11.17 11.66 1.16
C GLU A 5 -11.75 10.31 1.62
N ILE A 6 -12.12 9.47 0.66
CA ILE A 6 -12.50 8.09 0.96
C ILE A 6 -11.26 7.27 1.28
N GLN A 7 -11.23 6.67 2.48
CA GLN A 7 -10.08 5.97 3.03
C GLN A 7 -9.39 5.01 2.06
N VAL A 8 -10.14 4.21 1.27
CA VAL A 8 -9.53 3.22 0.36
C VAL A 8 -8.64 3.87 -0.72
N ASN A 9 -8.93 5.11 -1.13
CA ASN A 9 -8.09 5.82 -2.09
C ASN A 9 -6.76 6.21 -1.47
N HIS A 10 -6.78 6.77 -0.25
CA HIS A 10 -5.57 7.11 0.49
C HIS A 10 -4.70 5.86 0.77
N LEU A 11 -5.32 4.73 1.12
CA LEU A 11 -4.60 3.46 1.33
C LEU A 11 -3.98 2.93 0.03
N LEU A 12 -4.69 2.99 -1.09
CA LEU A 12 -4.16 2.59 -2.40
C LEU A 12 -3.04 3.52 -2.87
N HIS A 13 -3.15 4.82 -2.61
CA HIS A 13 -2.07 5.79 -2.83
C HIS A 13 -0.83 5.43 -2.00
N CYS A 14 -1.00 5.18 -0.69
CA CYS A 14 0.09 4.77 0.20
C CYS A 14 0.77 3.49 -0.31
N LEU A 15 -0.01 2.47 -0.66
CA LEU A 15 0.51 1.21 -1.19
C LEU A 15 1.28 1.41 -2.50
N ASN A 16 0.75 2.22 -3.42
CA ASN A 16 1.41 2.48 -4.69
C ASN A 16 2.70 3.30 -4.53
N LEU A 17 2.73 4.27 -3.60
CA LEU A 17 3.95 5.01 -3.28
C LEU A 17 5.04 4.07 -2.76
N LEU A 18 4.70 3.20 -1.79
CA LEU A 18 5.66 2.23 -1.25
C LEU A 18 6.13 1.23 -2.31
N ARG A 19 5.24 0.75 -3.19
CA ARG A 19 5.59 -0.11 -4.32
C ARG A 19 6.61 0.55 -5.24
N GLN A 20 6.41 1.82 -5.59
CA GLN A 20 7.34 2.60 -6.42
C GLN A 20 8.66 2.89 -5.71
N GLY A 21 8.60 3.09 -4.38
CA GLY A 21 9.75 3.43 -3.53
C GLY A 21 10.67 2.27 -3.20
N GLN A 22 10.35 1.04 -3.61
CA GLN A 22 11.23 -0.11 -3.41
C GLN A 22 12.58 0.12 -4.09
N TRP A 23 13.66 -0.34 -3.46
CA TRP A 23 15.04 -0.10 -3.93
C TRP A 23 15.28 -0.58 -5.37
N TYR A 24 14.55 -1.60 -5.83
CA TYR A 24 14.64 -2.13 -7.20
C TYR A 24 13.73 -1.41 -8.22
N ASN A 25 12.80 -0.57 -7.75
CA ASN A 25 11.87 0.21 -8.59
C ASN A 25 12.23 1.71 -8.64
N ILE A 26 12.89 2.22 -7.60
CA ILE A 26 13.04 3.66 -7.35
C ILE A 26 13.72 4.40 -8.49
N ASP A 27 14.72 3.82 -9.14
CA ASP A 27 15.44 4.48 -10.24
C ASP A 27 14.56 4.72 -11.46
N TYR A 28 13.60 3.83 -11.72
CA TYR A 28 12.62 4.02 -12.77
C TYR A 28 11.67 5.16 -12.42
N TYR A 29 11.13 5.16 -11.19
CA TYR A 29 10.12 6.14 -10.78
C TYR A 29 10.69 7.52 -10.47
N ARG A 30 11.98 7.65 -10.12
CA ARG A 30 12.67 8.95 -10.08
C ARG A 30 12.71 9.65 -11.44
N LYS A 31 12.79 8.87 -12.53
CA LYS A 31 12.90 9.41 -13.90
C LYS A 31 11.54 9.61 -14.57
N HIS A 32 10.57 8.75 -14.27
CA HIS A 32 9.31 8.69 -15.02
C HIS A 32 8.05 8.90 -14.14
N GLY A 33 8.20 8.87 -12.81
CA GLY A 33 7.10 8.88 -11.86
C GLY A 33 6.87 10.26 -11.24
N VAL A 34 5.61 10.68 -11.17
CA VAL A 34 5.21 11.95 -10.52
C VAL A 34 5.45 11.91 -9.02
N SER A 35 5.28 10.73 -8.40
CA SER A 35 5.41 10.52 -6.94
C SER A 35 6.85 10.61 -6.42
N PHE A 36 7.86 10.58 -7.29
CA PHE A 36 9.29 10.59 -6.91
C PHE A 36 10.11 11.64 -7.67
N GLY A 37 9.44 12.65 -8.21
CA GLY A 37 10.10 13.74 -8.94
C GLY A 37 11.10 14.54 -8.09
N PRO A 38 11.92 15.41 -8.72
CA PRO A 38 13.04 16.07 -8.04
C PRO A 38 12.67 16.81 -6.75
N SER A 39 11.50 17.47 -6.70
CA SER A 39 11.05 18.21 -5.52
C SER A 39 10.83 17.32 -4.29
N GLN A 40 10.54 16.03 -4.49
CA GLN A 40 10.31 15.08 -3.40
C GLN A 40 11.60 14.76 -2.63
N TRP A 41 12.76 15.06 -3.20
CA TRP A 41 14.08 14.88 -2.59
C TRP A 41 14.58 16.11 -1.84
N ASN A 42 13.79 17.19 -1.79
CA ASN A 42 14.10 18.36 -0.99
C ASN A 42 14.07 18.00 0.50
N ALA A 43 15.11 18.39 1.24
CA ALA A 43 15.19 18.18 2.68
C ALA A 43 14.40 19.25 3.45
N VAL A 44 13.60 18.78 4.41
CA VAL A 44 12.90 19.57 5.42
C VAL A 44 13.25 18.95 6.76
N GLU A 45 13.87 19.73 7.67
CA GLU A 45 14.18 19.28 9.04
C GLU A 45 14.89 17.90 9.11
N ASN A 46 15.90 17.70 8.27
CA ASN A 46 16.73 16.48 8.14
C ASN A 46 16.09 15.29 7.42
N HIS A 47 14.85 15.40 6.93
CA HIS A 47 14.22 14.37 6.12
C HIS A 47 13.83 14.91 4.75
N THR A 48 14.00 14.12 3.71
CA THR A 48 13.39 14.44 2.42
C THR A 48 11.87 14.32 2.49
N ILE A 49 11.16 15.09 1.66
CA ILE A 49 9.69 14.98 1.57
C ILE A 49 9.26 13.53 1.31
N ILE A 50 9.98 12.80 0.46
CA ILE A 50 9.67 11.41 0.15
C ILE A 50 9.91 10.45 1.30
N GLU A 51 10.94 10.67 2.13
CA GLU A 51 11.19 9.88 3.33
C GLU A 51 10.04 10.06 4.34
N ALA A 52 9.65 11.31 4.60
CA ALA A 52 8.54 11.62 5.49
C ALA A 52 7.21 11.03 4.96
N HIS A 53 6.94 11.17 3.66
CA HIS A 53 5.75 10.62 3.02
C HIS A 53 5.74 9.09 3.07
N SER A 54 6.88 8.44 2.83
CA SER A 54 7.00 6.97 2.93
C SER A 54 6.74 6.48 4.35
N ALA A 55 7.29 7.16 5.37
CA ALA A 55 7.04 6.83 6.77
C ALA A 55 5.56 7.01 7.14
N HIS A 56 4.92 8.10 6.70
CA HIS A 56 3.48 8.31 6.83
C HIS A 56 2.67 7.18 6.19
N CYS A 57 3.00 6.78 4.96
CA CYS A 57 2.32 5.70 4.26
C CYS A 57 2.39 4.37 5.03
N VAL A 58 3.57 4.03 5.59
CA VAL A 58 3.73 2.84 6.44
C VAL A 58 2.86 2.93 7.69
N GLU A 59 2.86 4.07 8.38
CA GLU A 59 2.10 4.25 9.60
C GLU A 59 0.58 4.19 9.36
N GLN A 60 0.11 4.77 8.26
CA GLN A 60 -1.30 4.75 7.88
C GLN A 60 -1.79 3.34 7.54
N LEU A 61 -0.98 2.56 6.82
CA LEU A 61 -1.28 1.16 6.54
C LEU A 61 -1.28 0.33 7.84
N ARG A 62 -0.29 0.54 8.73
CA ARG A 62 -0.23 -0.13 10.04
C ARG A 62 -1.48 0.17 10.88
N GLN A 63 -1.85 1.44 11.03
CA GLN A 63 -3.04 1.84 11.77
C GLN A 63 -4.30 1.25 11.16
N TYR A 64 -4.42 1.23 9.83
CA TYR A 64 -5.58 0.63 9.17
C TYR A 64 -5.67 -0.88 9.41
N VAL A 65 -4.57 -1.63 9.27
CA VAL A 65 -4.54 -3.08 9.54
C VAL A 65 -4.96 -3.40 10.98
N MET A 66 -4.58 -2.56 11.94
CA MET A 66 -5.02 -2.71 13.33
C MET A 66 -6.49 -2.33 13.53
N CYS A 67 -6.97 -1.30 12.82
CA CYS A 67 -8.36 -0.84 12.91
C CYS A 67 -9.33 -1.86 12.29
N ASP A 68 -8.97 -2.40 11.13
CA ASP A 68 -9.75 -3.40 10.36
C ASP A 68 -9.09 -4.77 10.49
N THR A 69 -8.94 -5.24 11.74
CA THR A 69 -8.22 -6.48 12.08
C THR A 69 -8.91 -7.69 11.45
N ASP A 70 -8.23 -8.34 10.51
CA ASP A 70 -8.65 -9.60 9.90
C ASP A 70 -8.19 -10.81 10.74
N ILE A 71 -9.13 -11.49 11.39
CA ILE A 71 -8.88 -12.67 12.23
C ILE A 71 -8.94 -14.00 11.46
N ARG A 72 -9.04 -13.98 10.13
CA ARG A 72 -9.01 -15.21 9.32
C ARG A 72 -7.65 -15.89 9.43
N VAL A 73 -7.65 -17.22 9.39
CA VAL A 73 -6.44 -18.03 9.52
C VAL A 73 -5.68 -18.10 8.20
N VAL A 74 -4.35 -18.00 8.26
CA VAL A 74 -3.44 -18.37 7.18
C VAL A 74 -2.95 -19.79 7.47
N PRO A 75 -3.45 -20.82 6.77
CA PRO A 75 -2.96 -22.18 6.97
C PRO A 75 -1.55 -22.31 6.39
N TYR A 76 -0.80 -23.26 6.96
CA TYR A 76 0.55 -23.60 6.55
C TYR A 76 0.58 -25.06 6.07
N GLY A 77 1.38 -25.38 5.05
CA GLY A 77 1.56 -26.74 4.56
C GLY A 77 2.80 -26.88 3.68
N ASP A 78 3.18 -28.12 3.36
CA ASP A 78 4.37 -28.42 2.57
C ASP A 78 4.08 -28.24 1.06
N LEU A 79 4.35 -27.03 0.55
CA LEU A 79 4.03 -26.64 -0.84
C LEU A 79 5.20 -26.82 -1.80
N ASP A 80 6.43 -26.52 -1.37
CA ASP A 80 7.64 -26.67 -2.16
C ASP A 80 8.62 -27.62 -1.44
N PRO A 81 8.95 -28.78 -2.02
CA PRO A 81 9.89 -29.72 -1.40
C PRO A 81 11.33 -29.19 -1.31
N ASN A 82 11.66 -28.07 -1.95
CA ASN A 82 12.98 -27.44 -1.89
C ASN A 82 13.07 -26.34 -0.81
N GLU A 83 11.97 -26.01 -0.14
CA GLU A 83 11.94 -25.03 0.93
C GLU A 83 11.85 -25.72 2.31
N ASP A 84 12.58 -25.18 3.28
CA ASP A 84 12.59 -25.72 4.64
C ASP A 84 11.36 -25.27 5.43
N GLY A 85 10.59 -26.23 5.93
CA GLY A 85 9.42 -26.01 6.79
C GLY A 85 8.13 -25.72 6.01
N PRO A 86 6.99 -25.56 6.70
CA PRO A 86 5.71 -25.38 6.03
C PRO A 86 5.53 -23.94 5.54
N GLN A 87 4.92 -23.77 4.36
CA GLN A 87 4.70 -22.48 3.70
C GLN A 87 3.28 -21.96 3.90
N PRO A 88 3.07 -20.62 3.98
CA PRO A 88 1.75 -20.03 4.10
C PRO A 88 0.94 -20.18 2.80
N ILE A 89 -0.31 -20.65 2.95
CA ILE A 89 -1.23 -20.83 1.82
C ILE A 89 -2.15 -19.61 1.72
N PHE A 90 -1.80 -18.64 0.88
CA PHE A 90 -2.55 -17.39 0.73
C PHE A 90 -3.82 -17.48 -0.12
N GLY A 91 -3.93 -18.50 -0.98
CA GLY A 91 -5.02 -18.71 -1.94
C GLY A 91 -6.37 -19.11 -1.32
N GLN A 92 -6.65 -18.70 -0.09
CA GLN A 92 -7.90 -18.98 0.60
C GLN A 92 -9.04 -18.17 -0.01
N GLN A 93 -10.21 -18.80 -0.14
CA GLN A 93 -11.42 -18.08 -0.52
C GLN A 93 -11.81 -17.09 0.58
N LYS A 94 -12.05 -15.85 0.17
CA LYS A 94 -12.38 -14.73 1.06
C LYS A 94 -13.62 -14.03 0.54
N GLN A 95 -14.55 -13.72 1.43
CA GLN A 95 -15.61 -12.76 1.11
C GLN A 95 -15.05 -11.34 1.25
N CYS A 96 -15.19 -10.55 0.20
CA CYS A 96 -14.70 -9.18 0.12
C CYS A 96 -15.87 -8.22 -0.15
N ARG A 97 -15.68 -6.94 0.20
CA ARG A 97 -16.55 -5.88 -0.34
C ARG A 97 -16.32 -5.79 -1.85
N ASN A 98 -17.39 -5.48 -2.60
CA ASN A 98 -17.30 -5.36 -4.05
C ASN A 98 -16.56 -4.06 -4.44
N PHE A 99 -15.28 -4.18 -4.75
CA PHE A 99 -14.43 -3.06 -5.13
C PHE A 99 -14.89 -2.40 -6.44
N ASP A 100 -15.36 -3.17 -7.43
CA ASP A 100 -15.81 -2.62 -8.71
C ASP A 100 -17.04 -1.72 -8.55
N SER A 101 -17.98 -2.12 -7.69
CA SER A 101 -19.15 -1.29 -7.36
C SER A 101 -18.73 0.03 -6.73
N TYR A 102 -17.78 -0.01 -5.79
CA TYR A 102 -17.19 1.20 -5.23
C TYR A 102 -16.52 2.05 -6.31
N TRP A 103 -15.66 1.45 -7.12
CA TRP A 103 -14.86 2.16 -8.12
C TRP A 103 -15.72 2.84 -9.18
N ARG A 104 -16.76 2.16 -9.68
CA ARG A 104 -17.73 2.74 -10.62
C ARG A 104 -18.50 3.91 -10.02
N TRP A 105 -18.85 3.83 -8.73
CA TRP A 105 -19.51 4.96 -8.05
C TRP A 105 -18.53 6.12 -7.88
N PHE A 106 -17.30 5.85 -7.45
CA PHE A 106 -16.27 6.87 -7.24
C PHE A 106 -15.96 7.64 -8.54
N GLN A 107 -15.76 6.95 -9.65
CA GLN A 107 -15.50 7.57 -10.96
C GLN A 107 -16.63 8.48 -11.46
N LYS A 108 -17.88 8.26 -11.01
CA LYS A 108 -19.04 9.07 -11.41
C LYS A 108 -19.28 10.29 -10.52
N ASN A 109 -18.71 10.31 -9.33
CA ASN A 109 -19.00 11.30 -8.29
C ASN A 109 -17.73 12.06 -7.83
N GLN A 110 -16.63 11.91 -8.59
CA GLN A 110 -15.44 12.76 -8.55
C GLN A 110 -15.62 13.93 -9.50
#